data_AF-A0A0G1KDZ7-F1
#
_entry.id   AF-A0A0G1KDZ7-F1
#
_cell.length_a   1.000
_cell.length_b   1.000
_cell.length_c   1.000
_cell.angle_alpha   90.00
_cell.angle_beta   90.00
_cell.angle_gamma   90.00
#
_symmetry.space_group_name_H-M   'P 1'
#
loop_
_entity.id
_entity.type
_entity.pdbx_description
1 polymer ?
#
loop_
_entity_poly.entity_id
_entity_poly.type
_entity_poly.pdbx_seq_one_letter_code
_entity_poly.pdbx_strand_id
1 'polypeptide(L)'
;MNNTEFTPVITDAKKSNKKPLVILVVAIILGLGGVGYWYVMMYQPAQYAKAIFTLEAEMQSYGAQSGQPQFRWRYDYETALNALDKHETFFVQFNKKIEALNPPLFDREMEELKENLLLFGKESSGGVNNSRRAIAFVKDAIGIYKIYYPESSTIQATLPPDIRRPPSIIPRTQPSDLATLFEQWKSMLEAAKPYADRMFNQEPINLGDNYFSDLKYLWEEIYNATKTVLPVIESRFGPSFPVQSLPSPTELEKTIPGAASLDKIDDFLQKLESVIIRGSAEGIFQSAVYPQSPNLQSRSQSMNESMKKLKEKYGK
;
A
#
# COMPACT_ATOMS: atom_id res chain seq x y z
N MET A 1 -3.18 -54.30 -103.90
CA MET A 1 -2.16 -54.69 -102.92
C MET A 1 -1.78 -53.45 -102.12
N ASN A 2 -2.12 -53.48 -100.82
CA ASN A 2 -1.59 -52.77 -99.63
C ASN A 2 -0.77 -51.48 -99.86
N ASN A 3 -1.10 -50.32 -99.29
CA ASN A 3 -1.19 -49.90 -97.86
C ASN A 3 -0.16 -48.79 -97.69
N THR A 4 -0.54 -47.66 -97.10
CA THR A 4 0.01 -47.18 -95.80
C THR A 4 -0.57 -45.80 -95.50
N GLU A 5 -1.46 -45.74 -94.51
CA GLU A 5 -1.79 -44.53 -93.77
C GLU A 5 -0.83 -44.36 -92.60
N PHE A 6 -0.40 -43.12 -92.34
CA PHE A 6 0.32 -42.70 -91.15
C PHE A 6 -0.57 -41.76 -90.31
N THR A 7 -0.45 -41.97 -89.00
CA THR A 7 -1.13 -41.43 -87.81
C THR A 7 -1.30 -39.90 -87.70
N PRO A 8 -2.10 -39.42 -86.72
CA PRO A 8 -1.46 -39.04 -85.44
C PRO A 8 -2.17 -39.56 -84.18
N VAL A 9 -1.32 -39.83 -83.19
CA VAL A 9 -1.62 -40.16 -81.80
C VAL A 9 -2.20 -38.93 -81.08
N ILE A 10 -3.35 -39.09 -80.44
CA ILE A 10 -3.83 -38.15 -79.41
C ILE A 10 -3.89 -38.93 -78.10
N THR A 11 -3.02 -38.53 -77.18
CA THR A 11 -2.97 -39.03 -75.80
C THR A 11 -4.19 -38.55 -75.01
N ASP A 12 -4.94 -39.50 -74.47
CA ASP A 12 -6.06 -39.24 -73.56
C ASP A 12 -5.58 -38.53 -72.28
N ALA A 13 -6.12 -37.34 -72.06
CA ALA A 13 -5.92 -36.58 -70.83
C ALA A 13 -6.61 -37.30 -69.65
N LYS A 14 -5.79 -37.80 -68.72
CA LYS A 14 -6.21 -38.41 -67.45
C LYS A 14 -7.11 -37.43 -66.68
N LYS A 15 -8.42 -37.68 -66.70
CA LYS A 15 -9.46 -36.91 -65.98
C LYS A 15 -9.18 -37.00 -64.48
N SER A 16 -8.47 -36.02 -63.92
CA SER A 16 -8.05 -36.06 -62.52
C SER A 16 -9.26 -35.99 -61.59
N ASN A 17 -9.40 -36.98 -60.71
CA ASN A 17 -10.38 -37.04 -59.62
C ASN A 17 -10.07 -35.98 -58.53
N LYS A 18 -10.04 -34.70 -58.90
CA LYS A 18 -9.90 -33.57 -57.95
C LYS A 18 -11.18 -33.30 -57.15
N LYS A 19 -12.34 -33.76 -57.64
CA LYS A 19 -13.64 -33.57 -56.98
C LYS A 19 -13.72 -34.15 -55.56
N PRO A 20 -13.36 -35.43 -55.29
CA PRO A 20 -13.40 -35.97 -53.93
C PRO A 20 -12.36 -35.33 -52.98
N LEU A 21 -11.19 -34.92 -53.48
CA LEU A 21 -10.16 -34.25 -52.69
C LEU A 21 -10.61 -32.84 -52.25
N VAL A 22 -11.23 -32.08 -53.15
CA VAL A 22 -11.78 -30.75 -52.84
C VAL A 22 -12.93 -30.86 -51.82
N ILE A 23 -13.80 -31.87 -51.94
CA ILE A 23 -14.88 -32.11 -50.98
C ILE A 23 -14.32 -32.46 -49.59
N LEU A 24 -13.26 -33.28 -49.52
CA LEU A 24 -12.60 -33.64 -48.26
C LEU A 24 -11.97 -32.42 -47.58
N VAL A 25 -11.28 -31.57 -48.35
CA VAL A 25 -10.66 -30.34 -47.82
C VAL A 25 -11.72 -29.35 -47.34
N VAL A 26 -12.82 -29.17 -48.09
CA VAL A 26 -13.94 -28.32 -47.67
C VAL A 26 -14.63 -28.88 -46.42
N ALA A 27 -14.80 -30.20 -46.31
CA ALA A 27 -15.37 -30.84 -45.12
C ALA A 27 -14.45 -30.70 -43.89
N ILE A 28 -13.12 -30.75 -44.07
CA ILE A 28 -12.15 -30.50 -43.00
C ILE A 28 -12.16 -29.02 -42.59
N ILE A 29 -12.24 -28.09 -43.55
CA ILE A 29 -12.34 -26.64 -43.27
C ILE A 29 -13.67 -26.29 -42.59
N LEU A 30 -14.78 -26.90 -42.99
CA LEU A 30 -16.09 -26.69 -42.36
C LEU A 30 -16.21 -27.40 -41.00
N GLY A 31 -15.57 -28.57 -40.84
CA GLY A 31 -15.54 -29.33 -39.59
C GLY A 31 -14.61 -28.70 -38.55
N LEU A 32 -13.36 -28.41 -38.91
CA LEU A 32 -12.39 -27.74 -38.03
C LEU A 32 -12.71 -26.25 -37.87
N GLY A 33 -13.13 -25.59 -38.94
CA GLY A 33 -13.54 -24.19 -38.91
C GLY A 33 -14.86 -23.99 -38.18
N GLY A 34 -15.87 -24.83 -38.38
CA GLY A 34 -17.16 -24.72 -37.69
C GLY A 34 -17.09 -25.08 -36.20
N VAL A 35 -16.43 -26.20 -35.86
CA VAL A 35 -16.27 -26.62 -34.45
C VAL A 35 -15.28 -25.72 -33.72
N GLY A 36 -14.17 -25.33 -34.36
CA GLY A 36 -13.20 -24.38 -33.81
C GLY A 36 -13.78 -22.98 -33.64
N TYR A 37 -14.52 -22.48 -34.63
CA TYR A 37 -15.21 -21.19 -34.54
C TYR A 37 -16.29 -21.21 -33.46
N TRP A 38 -17.11 -22.26 -33.37
CA TRP A 38 -18.11 -22.38 -32.32
C TRP A 38 -17.47 -22.46 -30.92
N TYR A 39 -16.37 -23.20 -30.79
CA TYR A 39 -15.63 -23.29 -29.54
C TYR A 39 -15.07 -21.92 -29.10
N VAL A 40 -14.43 -21.18 -30.02
CA VAL A 40 -13.83 -19.87 -29.74
C VAL A 40 -14.89 -18.77 -29.53
N MET A 41 -15.97 -18.77 -30.33
CA MET A 41 -16.94 -17.67 -30.35
C MET A 41 -18.11 -17.85 -29.37
N MET A 42 -18.43 -19.08 -28.96
CA MET A 42 -19.56 -19.36 -28.05
C MET A 42 -19.13 -20.00 -26.74
N TYR A 43 -18.29 -21.04 -26.80
CA TYR A 43 -17.99 -21.86 -25.62
C TYR A 43 -16.95 -21.23 -24.69
N GLN A 44 -15.81 -20.76 -25.24
CA GLN A 44 -14.77 -20.07 -24.47
C GLN A 44 -15.29 -18.83 -23.71
N PRO A 45 -16.06 -17.91 -24.34
CA PRO A 45 -16.62 -16.75 -23.65
C PRO A 45 -17.55 -17.12 -22.49
N ALA A 46 -18.38 -18.15 -22.65
CA ALA A 46 -19.28 -18.60 -21.58
C ALA A 46 -18.50 -19.23 -20.40
N GLN A 47 -17.46 -20.01 -20.69
CA GLN A 47 -16.59 -20.57 -19.64
C GLN A 47 -15.83 -19.47 -18.89
N TYR A 48 -15.28 -18.50 -19.62
CA TYR A 48 -14.61 -17.35 -19.03
C TYR A 48 -15.55 -16.56 -18.13
N ALA A 49 -16.76 -16.26 -18.60
CA ALA A 49 -17.77 -15.55 -17.83
C ALA A 49 -18.13 -16.27 -16.53
N LYS A 50 -18.31 -17.60 -16.57
CA LYS A 50 -18.57 -18.40 -15.36
C LYS A 50 -17.42 -18.34 -14.35
N ALA A 51 -16.17 -18.36 -14.82
CA ALA A 51 -15.01 -18.24 -13.95
C ALA A 51 -14.94 -16.84 -13.31
N ILE A 52 -15.22 -15.79 -14.10
CA ILE A 52 -15.30 -14.41 -13.59
C ILE A 52 -16.42 -14.25 -12.56
N PHE A 53 -17.61 -14.82 -12.76
CA PHE A 53 -18.69 -14.77 -11.75
C PHE A 53 -18.31 -15.51 -10.47
N THR A 54 -17.53 -16.59 -10.56
CA THR A 54 -17.01 -17.29 -9.39
C THR A 54 -16.04 -16.39 -8.61
N LEU A 55 -15.14 -15.69 -9.31
CA LEU A 55 -14.25 -14.70 -8.70
C LEU A 55 -15.02 -13.54 -8.07
N GLU A 56 -16.05 -13.02 -8.74
CA GLU A 56 -16.88 -11.96 -8.18
C GLU A 56 -17.59 -12.42 -6.90
N ALA A 57 -18.16 -13.63 -6.89
CA ALA A 57 -18.80 -14.21 -5.70
C ALA A 57 -17.78 -14.41 -4.57
N GLU A 58 -16.56 -14.88 -4.87
CA GLU A 58 -15.48 -14.98 -3.89
C GLU A 58 -15.12 -13.61 -3.31
N MET A 59 -14.99 -12.58 -4.15
CA MET A 59 -14.70 -11.21 -3.73
C MET A 59 -15.82 -10.60 -2.87
N GLN A 60 -17.08 -10.81 -3.24
CA GLN A 60 -18.24 -10.40 -2.43
C GLN A 60 -18.29 -11.14 -1.09
N SER A 61 -18.04 -12.45 -1.11
CA SER A 61 -17.99 -13.26 0.11
C SER A 61 -16.86 -12.81 1.02
N TYR A 62 -15.69 -12.48 0.47
CA TYR A 62 -14.57 -11.93 1.21
C TYR A 62 -14.95 -10.59 1.80
N GLY A 63 -15.53 -9.66 1.03
CA GLY A 63 -16.00 -8.37 1.55
C GLY A 63 -17.04 -8.48 2.67
N ALA A 64 -17.91 -9.51 2.61
CA ALA A 64 -18.88 -9.79 3.67
C ALA A 64 -18.25 -10.47 4.91
N GLN A 65 -17.28 -11.37 4.72
CA GLN A 65 -16.62 -12.12 5.80
C GLN A 65 -15.46 -11.36 6.45
N SER A 66 -14.77 -10.52 5.70
CA SER A 66 -13.71 -9.62 6.16
C SER A 66 -14.26 -8.40 6.89
N GLY A 67 -15.54 -8.46 7.30
CA GLY A 67 -16.21 -7.42 8.08
C GLY A 67 -15.25 -6.84 9.11
N GLN A 68 -15.12 -5.52 9.07
CA GLN A 68 -14.27 -4.66 9.90
C GLN A 68 -13.66 -5.43 11.08
N PRO A 69 -12.33 -5.67 11.09
CA PRO A 69 -11.68 -6.34 12.21
C PRO A 69 -12.19 -5.71 13.51
N GLN A 70 -12.57 -6.54 14.48
CA GLN A 70 -13.05 -6.02 15.76
C GLN A 70 -11.85 -5.53 16.56
N PHE A 71 -11.45 -4.28 16.31
CA PHE A 71 -10.39 -3.62 17.03
C PHE A 71 -10.79 -3.48 18.50
N ARG A 72 -9.96 -4.02 19.40
CA ARG A 72 -10.25 -3.95 20.84
C ARG A 72 -10.15 -2.52 21.38
N TRP A 73 -9.36 -1.68 20.72
CA TRP A 73 -9.13 -0.28 21.06
C TRP A 73 -8.40 0.43 19.90
N ARG A 74 -8.29 1.77 19.98
CA ARG A 74 -7.84 2.65 18.87
C ARG A 74 -6.52 2.26 18.20
N TYR A 75 -5.55 1.75 18.95
CA TYR A 75 -4.22 1.38 18.42
C TYR A 75 -3.91 -0.10 18.60
N ASP A 76 -4.93 -0.97 18.51
CA ASP A 76 -4.78 -2.42 18.43
C ASP A 76 -4.14 -2.85 17.09
N TYR A 77 -2.86 -2.49 16.93
CA TYR A 77 -2.09 -2.74 15.71
C TYR A 77 -1.84 -4.22 15.46
N GLU A 78 -1.87 -5.06 16.49
CA GLU A 78 -1.77 -6.51 16.32
C GLU A 78 -3.00 -7.05 15.59
N THR A 79 -4.20 -6.59 15.95
CA THR A 79 -5.42 -6.92 15.20
C THR A 79 -5.36 -6.36 13.77
N ALA A 80 -4.83 -5.15 13.57
CA ALA A 80 -4.64 -4.57 12.23
C ALA A 80 -3.70 -5.41 11.36
N LEU A 81 -2.51 -5.76 11.87
CA LEU A 81 -1.52 -6.56 11.14
C LEU A 81 -2.07 -7.93 10.77
N ASN A 82 -2.72 -8.62 11.71
CA ASN A 82 -3.36 -9.91 11.42
C ASN A 82 -4.45 -9.80 10.34
N ALA A 83 -5.20 -8.70 10.33
CA ALA A 83 -6.21 -8.46 9.29
C ALA A 83 -5.58 -8.14 7.92
N LEU A 84 -4.49 -7.37 7.91
CA LEU A 84 -3.71 -7.07 6.71
C LEU A 84 -3.09 -8.35 6.10
N ASP A 85 -2.58 -9.27 6.92
CA ASP A 85 -2.02 -10.54 6.46
C ASP A 85 -3.07 -11.42 5.78
N LYS A 86 -4.29 -11.46 6.33
CA LYS A 86 -5.43 -12.15 5.71
C LYS A 86 -5.83 -11.50 4.39
N HIS A 87 -5.80 -10.18 4.34
CA HIS A 87 -6.10 -9.41 3.13
C HIS A 87 -5.09 -9.68 2.02
N GLU A 88 -3.80 -9.60 2.32
CA GLU A 88 -2.74 -9.94 1.37
C GLU A 88 -2.86 -11.38 0.88
N THR A 89 -3.07 -12.34 1.78
CA THR A 89 -3.21 -13.75 1.42
C THR A 89 -4.38 -13.96 0.45
N PHE A 90 -5.52 -13.32 0.71
CA PHE A 90 -6.67 -13.38 -0.18
C PHE A 90 -6.34 -12.80 -1.56
N PHE A 91 -5.79 -11.58 -1.64
CA PHE A 91 -5.51 -10.92 -2.92
C PHE A 91 -4.39 -11.60 -3.72
N VAL A 92 -3.41 -12.20 -3.07
CA VAL A 92 -2.40 -13.04 -3.73
C VAL A 92 -3.04 -14.27 -4.36
N GLN A 93 -3.96 -14.95 -3.67
CA GLN A 93 -4.67 -16.10 -4.22
C GLN A 93 -5.64 -15.68 -5.34
N PHE A 94 -6.35 -14.56 -5.14
CA PHE A 94 -7.28 -14.00 -6.11
C PHE A 94 -6.58 -13.63 -7.42
N ASN A 95 -5.43 -12.93 -7.35
CA ASN A 95 -4.62 -12.60 -8.52
C ASN A 95 -4.14 -13.85 -9.26
N LYS A 96 -3.66 -14.88 -8.55
CA LYS A 96 -3.26 -16.15 -9.20
C LYS A 96 -4.41 -16.79 -9.96
N LYS A 97 -5.64 -16.74 -9.44
CA LYS A 97 -6.82 -17.25 -10.13
C LYS A 97 -7.15 -16.42 -11.38
N ILE A 98 -7.04 -15.09 -11.31
CA ILE A 98 -7.23 -14.20 -12.47
C ILE A 98 -6.16 -14.45 -13.54
N GLU A 99 -4.89 -14.58 -13.15
CA GLU A 99 -3.77 -14.83 -14.06
C GLU A 99 -4.00 -16.10 -14.89
N ALA A 100 -4.52 -17.14 -14.24
CA ALA A 100 -4.86 -18.43 -14.87
C ALA A 100 -6.05 -18.36 -15.83
N LEU A 101 -6.84 -17.28 -15.83
CA LEU A 101 -7.94 -17.11 -16.79
C LEU A 101 -7.40 -16.79 -18.17
N ASN A 102 -7.91 -17.49 -19.18
CA ASN A 102 -7.63 -17.17 -20.57
C ASN A 102 -8.83 -16.43 -21.16
N PRO A 103 -8.73 -15.11 -21.41
CA PRO A 103 -9.80 -14.38 -22.08
C PRO A 103 -10.02 -14.97 -23.49
N PRO A 104 -11.24 -14.97 -24.02
CA PRO A 104 -11.52 -15.46 -25.36
C PRO A 104 -10.70 -14.70 -26.41
N LEU A 105 -10.24 -15.42 -27.42
CA LEU A 105 -9.50 -14.81 -28.52
C LEU A 105 -10.39 -13.77 -29.22
N PHE A 106 -9.81 -12.60 -29.48
CA PHE A 106 -10.46 -11.46 -30.16
C PHE A 106 -11.56 -10.74 -29.38
N ASP A 107 -11.75 -11.02 -28.08
CA ASP A 107 -12.67 -10.27 -27.21
C ASP A 107 -11.91 -9.28 -26.31
N ARG A 108 -11.70 -8.07 -26.85
CA ARG A 108 -10.94 -7.00 -26.17
C ARG A 108 -11.58 -6.56 -24.85
N GLU A 109 -12.91 -6.60 -24.73
CA GLU A 109 -13.58 -6.20 -23.48
C GLU A 109 -13.24 -7.19 -22.34
N MET A 110 -13.16 -8.49 -22.64
CA MET A 110 -12.81 -9.50 -21.64
C MET A 110 -11.32 -9.46 -21.26
N GLU A 111 -10.46 -9.10 -22.21
CA GLU A 111 -9.03 -8.86 -21.96
C GLU A 111 -8.83 -7.64 -21.04
N GLU A 112 -9.47 -6.51 -21.35
CA GLU A 112 -9.45 -5.30 -20.51
C GLU A 112 -10.03 -5.56 -19.11
N LEU A 113 -11.07 -6.39 -18.99
CA LEU A 113 -11.60 -6.81 -17.69
C LEU A 113 -10.57 -7.61 -16.88
N LYS A 114 -9.84 -8.54 -17.49
CA LYS A 114 -8.77 -9.30 -16.82
C LYS A 114 -7.69 -8.35 -16.31
N GLU A 115 -7.23 -7.44 -17.15
CA GLU A 115 -6.19 -6.47 -16.77
C GLU A 115 -6.63 -5.58 -15.61
N ASN A 116 -7.86 -5.08 -15.65
CA ASN A 116 -8.42 -4.27 -14.56
C ASN A 116 -8.52 -5.06 -13.24
N LEU A 117 -8.94 -6.32 -13.29
CA LEU A 117 -8.99 -7.21 -12.12
C LEU A 117 -7.59 -7.48 -11.53
N LEU A 118 -6.59 -7.73 -12.38
CA LEU A 118 -5.20 -7.93 -11.94
C LEU A 118 -4.61 -6.67 -11.29
N LEU A 119 -4.88 -5.50 -11.88
CA LEU A 119 -4.43 -4.23 -11.33
C LEU A 119 -5.07 -3.95 -9.98
N PHE A 120 -6.39 -4.17 -9.85
CA PHE A 120 -7.09 -4.03 -8.58
C PHE A 120 -6.42 -4.84 -7.47
N GLY A 121 -6.17 -6.14 -7.68
CA GLY A 121 -5.54 -6.96 -6.65
C GLY A 121 -4.06 -6.62 -6.38
N LYS A 122 -3.31 -6.13 -7.38
CA LYS A 122 -1.94 -5.63 -7.18
C LYS A 122 -1.92 -4.36 -6.34
N GLU A 123 -2.82 -3.42 -6.61
CA GLU A 123 -2.93 -2.18 -5.84
C GLU A 123 -3.40 -2.43 -4.40
N SER A 124 -4.33 -3.37 -4.17
CA SER A 124 -4.69 -3.81 -2.82
C SER A 124 -3.50 -4.39 -2.05
N SER A 125 -2.64 -5.18 -2.70
CA SER A 125 -1.42 -5.72 -2.10
C SER A 125 -0.38 -4.63 -1.78
N GLY A 126 -0.25 -3.62 -2.66
CA GLY A 126 0.58 -2.44 -2.41
C GLY A 126 0.08 -1.60 -1.22
N GLY A 127 -1.23 -1.47 -1.07
CA GLY A 127 -1.88 -0.84 0.08
C GLY A 127 -1.51 -1.51 1.40
N VAL A 128 -1.49 -2.85 1.45
CA VAL A 128 -1.09 -3.61 2.64
C VAL A 128 0.34 -3.29 3.08
N ASN A 129 1.30 -3.31 2.16
CA ASN A 129 2.70 -3.01 2.49
C ASN A 129 2.88 -1.58 2.99
N ASN A 130 2.19 -0.62 2.37
CA ASN A 130 2.20 0.76 2.84
C ASN A 130 1.62 0.89 4.26
N SER A 131 0.52 0.20 4.56
CA SER A 131 -0.09 0.21 5.89
C SER A 131 0.74 -0.48 6.96
N ARG A 132 1.47 -1.56 6.64
CA ARG A 132 2.46 -2.17 7.57
C ARG A 132 3.55 -1.17 7.96
N ARG A 133 4.09 -0.44 6.97
CA ARG A 133 5.08 0.62 7.24
C ARG A 133 4.49 1.77 8.05
N ALA A 134 3.26 2.19 7.76
CA ALA A 134 2.56 3.20 8.54
C ALA A 134 2.38 2.76 10.01
N ILE A 135 1.99 1.51 10.26
CA ILE A 135 1.90 0.96 11.62
C ILE A 135 3.26 1.00 12.32
N ALA A 136 4.34 0.59 11.64
CA ALA A 136 5.69 0.64 12.21
C ALA A 136 6.11 2.07 12.54
N PHE A 137 5.89 3.02 11.62
CA PHE A 137 6.16 4.44 11.83
C PHE A 137 5.42 5.02 13.03
N VAL A 138 4.12 4.73 13.16
CA VAL A 138 3.34 5.25 14.30
C VAL A 138 3.73 4.55 15.60
N LYS A 139 4.05 3.25 15.60
CA LYS A 139 4.60 2.56 16.77
C LYS A 139 5.90 3.22 17.26
N ASP A 140 6.80 3.57 16.33
CA ASP A 140 8.05 4.25 16.67
C ASP A 140 7.81 5.69 17.13
N ALA A 141 6.87 6.41 16.51
CA ALA A 141 6.43 7.73 16.97
C ALA A 141 5.93 7.67 18.42
N ILE A 142 5.04 6.72 18.75
CA ILE A 142 4.57 6.49 20.12
C ILE A 142 5.76 6.22 21.06
N GLY A 143 6.78 5.46 20.61
CA GLY A 143 8.01 5.21 21.35
C GLY A 143 8.75 6.50 21.72
N ILE A 144 8.96 7.39 20.74
CA ILE A 144 9.55 8.72 20.97
C ILE A 144 8.68 9.53 21.93
N TYR A 145 7.37 9.61 21.67
CA TYR A 145 6.46 10.42 22.48
C TYR A 145 6.38 9.95 23.93
N LYS A 146 6.53 8.65 24.22
CA LYS A 146 6.60 8.10 25.59
C LYS A 146 7.83 8.57 26.36
N ILE A 147 8.96 8.79 25.68
CA ILE A 147 10.18 9.31 26.32
C ILE A 147 9.91 10.74 26.81
N TYR A 148 9.30 11.55 25.94
CA TYR A 148 9.04 12.97 26.24
C TYR A 148 7.78 13.20 27.07
N TYR A 149 6.76 12.35 27.04
CA TYR A 149 5.53 12.52 27.80
C TYR A 149 4.90 11.16 28.21
N PRO A 150 5.53 10.41 29.14
CA PRO A 150 5.07 9.08 29.55
C PRO A 150 3.68 9.09 30.19
N GLU A 151 3.28 10.22 30.77
CA GLU A 151 1.99 10.40 31.46
C GLU A 151 0.94 11.15 30.62
N SER A 152 1.23 11.47 29.35
CA SER A 152 0.27 12.21 28.52
C SER A 152 -1.01 11.41 28.27
N SER A 153 -2.14 12.12 28.16
CA SER A 153 -3.43 11.53 27.79
C SER A 153 -3.38 10.83 26.43
N THR A 154 -2.61 11.37 25.49
CA THR A 154 -2.34 10.73 24.19
C THR A 154 -1.67 9.37 24.37
N ILE A 155 -0.62 9.25 25.20
CA ILE A 155 -0.02 7.95 25.52
C ILE A 155 -1.01 7.04 26.25
N GLN A 156 -1.77 7.54 27.22
CA GLN A 156 -2.78 6.72 27.90
C GLN A 156 -3.82 6.16 26.91
N ALA A 157 -4.21 6.94 25.89
CA ALA A 157 -5.09 6.47 24.83
C ALA A 157 -4.45 5.38 23.94
N THR A 158 -3.11 5.33 23.86
CA THR A 158 -2.34 4.27 23.17
C THR A 158 -2.18 2.99 23.98
N LEU A 159 -2.62 2.95 25.23
CA LEU A 159 -2.58 1.74 26.03
C LEU A 159 -3.92 0.99 25.95
N PRO A 160 -3.90 -0.36 26.03
CA PRO A 160 -5.08 -1.16 26.30
C PRO A 160 -5.87 -0.63 27.52
N PRO A 161 -7.21 -0.59 27.47
CA PRO A 161 -8.04 0.01 28.52
C PRO A 161 -7.74 -0.51 29.94
N ASP A 162 -7.40 -1.79 30.05
CA ASP A 162 -7.13 -2.53 31.28
C ASP A 162 -5.83 -2.10 32.00
N ILE A 163 -4.88 -1.48 31.30
CA ILE A 163 -3.61 -1.02 31.88
C ILE A 163 -3.45 0.50 31.89
N ARG A 164 -4.48 1.26 31.50
CA ARG A 164 -4.47 2.73 31.57
C ARG A 164 -4.39 3.15 33.02
N ARG A 165 -3.37 3.95 33.34
CA ARG A 165 -3.24 4.53 34.67
C ARG A 165 -3.98 5.86 34.70
N PRO A 166 -4.60 6.23 35.83
CA PRO A 166 -5.04 7.60 36.02
C PRO A 166 -3.81 8.52 35.86
N PRO A 167 -3.96 9.68 35.21
CA PRO A 167 -2.85 10.59 34.96
C PRO A 167 -2.17 10.94 36.29
N SER A 168 -0.88 10.66 36.40
CA SER A 168 -0.11 10.94 37.60
C SER A 168 0.13 12.44 37.69
N ILE A 169 -0.37 13.10 38.74
CA ILE A 169 -0.17 14.55 38.99
C ILE A 169 1.14 14.74 39.75
N ILE A 170 2.23 14.13 39.27
CA ILE A 170 3.56 14.41 39.80
C ILE A 170 4.16 15.49 38.90
N PRO A 171 4.38 16.72 39.41
CA PRO A 171 5.03 17.77 38.63
C PRO A 171 6.40 17.26 38.18
N ARG A 172 6.68 17.34 36.88
CA ARG A 172 8.05 17.21 36.40
C ARG A 172 8.86 18.30 37.06
N THR A 173 9.84 17.90 37.86
CA THR A 173 10.82 18.82 38.41
C THR A 173 11.58 19.40 37.22
N GLN A 174 11.37 20.68 36.91
CA GLN A 174 12.14 21.34 35.87
C GLN A 174 13.60 21.45 36.33
N PRO A 175 14.58 21.18 35.46
CA PRO A 175 15.99 21.39 35.78
C PRO A 175 16.24 22.81 36.26
N SER A 176 16.96 22.95 37.37
CA SER A 176 17.36 24.24 37.93
C SER A 176 18.57 24.85 37.21
N ASP A 177 19.47 24.01 36.71
CA ASP A 177 20.77 24.37 36.16
C ASP A 177 21.00 23.76 34.76
N LEU A 178 21.90 24.40 33.99
CA LEU A 178 22.19 23.99 32.61
C LEU A 178 22.77 22.58 32.50
N ALA A 179 23.64 22.16 33.43
CA ALA A 179 24.21 20.82 33.41
C ALA A 179 23.11 19.75 33.50
N THR A 180 22.18 19.90 34.44
CA THR A 180 21.05 18.98 34.62
C THR A 180 20.12 18.99 33.42
N LEU A 181 19.84 20.17 32.84
CA LEU A 181 19.03 20.28 31.62
C LEU A 181 19.68 19.54 30.44
N PHE A 182 20.99 19.70 30.27
CA PHE A 182 21.73 19.16 29.13
C PHE A 182 21.84 17.65 29.24
N GLU A 183 22.14 17.11 30.43
CA GLU A 183 22.15 15.67 30.64
C GLU A 183 20.76 15.06 30.43
N GLN A 184 19.69 15.74 30.88
CA GLN A 184 18.33 15.28 30.61
C GLN A 184 18.03 15.26 29.11
N TRP A 185 18.37 16.32 28.35
CA TRP A 185 18.15 16.39 26.91
C TRP A 185 18.95 15.35 26.14
N LYS A 186 20.25 15.21 26.44
CA LYS A 186 21.11 14.18 25.84
C LYS A 186 20.52 12.79 26.08
N SER A 187 20.11 12.49 27.31
CA SER A 187 19.51 11.21 27.68
C SER A 187 18.22 10.94 26.90
N MET A 188 17.31 11.91 26.82
CA MET A 188 16.05 11.76 26.07
C MET A 188 16.29 11.58 24.57
N LEU A 189 17.22 12.34 23.97
CA LEU A 189 17.54 12.23 22.55
C LEU A 189 18.22 10.92 22.19
N GLU A 190 19.18 10.47 22.98
CA GLU A 190 19.84 9.17 22.77
C GLU A 190 18.85 8.01 22.95
N ALA A 191 17.89 8.12 23.89
CA ALA A 191 16.81 7.16 24.01
C ALA A 191 15.83 7.18 22.82
N ALA A 192 15.57 8.36 22.24
CA ALA A 192 14.65 8.53 21.11
C ALA A 192 15.29 8.14 19.76
N LYS A 193 16.62 8.25 19.65
CA LYS A 193 17.35 8.05 18.40
C LYS A 193 17.07 6.71 17.71
N PRO A 194 17.05 5.55 18.39
CA PRO A 194 16.77 4.28 17.73
C PRO A 194 15.38 4.22 17.08
N TYR A 195 14.39 4.91 17.66
CA TYR A 195 13.05 5.02 17.10
C TYR A 195 13.05 5.95 15.88
N ALA A 196 13.68 7.11 15.99
CA ALA A 196 13.80 8.05 14.88
C ALA A 196 14.55 7.47 13.69
N ASP A 197 15.65 6.74 13.93
CA ASP A 197 16.42 6.05 12.90
C ASP A 197 15.52 5.04 12.14
N ARG A 198 14.71 4.25 12.84
CA ARG A 198 13.76 3.33 12.19
C ARG A 198 12.67 4.07 11.42
N MET A 199 12.16 5.18 11.96
CA MET A 199 11.13 6.00 11.30
C MET A 199 11.62 6.63 10.00
N PHE A 200 12.87 7.13 9.96
CA PHE A 200 13.36 7.99 8.87
C PHE A 200 14.33 7.31 7.89
N ASN A 201 14.77 6.08 8.16
CA ASN A 201 15.57 5.25 7.24
C ASN A 201 14.74 4.32 6.35
N GLN A 202 13.42 4.30 6.51
CA GLN A 202 12.51 3.60 5.59
C GLN A 202 12.07 4.51 4.44
N GLU A 203 11.46 3.93 3.41
CA GLU A 203 10.84 4.69 2.33
C GLU A 203 9.77 5.65 2.88
N PRO A 204 9.63 6.86 2.30
CA PRO A 204 8.64 7.83 2.75
C PRO A 204 7.23 7.25 2.74
N ILE A 205 6.54 7.41 3.87
CA ILE A 205 5.14 6.99 4.03
C ILE A 205 4.26 8.21 3.79
N ASN A 206 3.22 8.05 2.98
CA ASN A 206 2.23 9.09 2.82
C ASN A 206 1.30 9.12 4.05
N LEU A 207 1.55 10.06 4.95
CA LEU A 207 0.75 10.34 6.14
C LEU A 207 -0.18 11.56 5.95
N GLY A 208 -0.32 12.06 4.72
CA GLY A 208 -0.85 13.39 4.41
C GLY A 208 0.19 14.51 4.58
N ASP A 209 -0.13 15.72 4.11
CA ASP A 209 0.54 17.03 4.36
C ASP A 209 2.05 17.03 4.67
N ASN A 210 2.92 16.47 3.81
CA ASN A 210 4.40 16.51 3.95
C ASN A 210 4.95 16.11 5.36
N TYR A 211 4.18 15.39 6.19
CA TYR A 211 4.55 15.13 7.59
C TYR A 211 5.87 14.38 7.71
N PHE A 212 6.15 13.44 6.80
CA PHE A 212 7.38 12.66 6.83
C PHE A 212 8.63 13.54 6.67
N SER A 213 8.65 14.41 5.65
CA SER A 213 9.77 15.30 5.39
C SER A 213 9.94 16.33 6.50
N ASP A 214 8.85 16.89 6.99
CA ASP A 214 8.86 17.88 8.06
C ASP A 214 9.41 17.29 9.36
N LEU A 215 8.92 16.12 9.77
CA LEU A 215 9.37 15.44 10.99
C LEU A 215 10.84 15.05 10.89
N LYS A 216 11.28 14.56 9.72
CA LYS A 216 12.68 14.21 9.49
C LYS A 216 13.59 15.44 9.61
N TYR A 217 13.20 16.54 8.96
CA TYR A 217 13.94 17.80 9.00
C TYR A 217 14.07 18.34 10.43
N LEU A 218 12.96 18.39 11.18
CA LEU A 218 12.96 18.85 12.57
C LEU A 218 13.85 17.96 13.45
N TRP A 219 13.74 16.64 13.30
CA TRP A 219 14.58 15.70 14.04
C TRP A 219 16.08 15.92 13.77
N GLU A 220 16.47 16.06 12.50
CA GLU A 220 17.85 16.31 12.10
C GLU A 220 18.37 17.65 12.65
N GLU A 221 17.57 18.71 12.61
CA GLU A 221 17.93 20.01 13.18
C GLU A 221 18.14 19.95 14.69
N ILE A 222 17.21 19.36 15.43
CA ILE A 222 17.29 19.22 16.90
C ILE A 222 18.51 18.38 17.27
N TYR A 223 18.70 17.24 16.61
CA TYR A 223 19.80 16.33 16.89
C TYR A 223 21.17 16.96 16.58
N ASN A 224 21.26 17.76 15.52
CA ASN A 224 22.47 18.51 15.22
C ASN A 224 22.72 19.63 16.22
N ALA A 225 21.69 20.42 16.56
CA ALA A 225 21.80 21.52 17.51
C ALA A 225 22.25 21.05 18.89
N THR A 226 21.78 19.88 19.33
CA THR A 226 22.21 19.31 20.61
C THR A 226 23.69 18.89 20.65
N LYS A 227 24.27 18.57 19.49
CA LYS A 227 25.71 18.23 19.37
C LYS A 227 26.60 19.46 19.21
N THR A 228 26.11 20.50 18.55
CA THR A 228 26.93 21.66 18.16
C THR A 228 26.70 22.88 19.04
N VAL A 229 25.46 23.14 19.44
CA VAL A 229 25.05 24.36 20.15
C VAL A 229 25.13 24.17 21.66
N LEU A 230 24.62 23.06 22.20
CA LEU A 230 24.62 22.83 23.65
C LEU A 230 26.03 22.96 24.27
N PRO A 231 27.10 22.36 23.72
CA PRO A 231 28.44 22.53 24.30
C PRO A 231 28.92 24.00 24.31
N VAL A 232 28.52 24.80 23.32
CA VAL A 232 28.87 26.22 23.23
C VAL A 232 28.12 27.02 24.29
N ILE A 233 26.86 26.70 24.54
CA ILE A 233 26.08 27.32 25.62
C ILE A 233 26.69 26.95 26.99
N GLU A 234 27.02 25.68 27.22
CA GLU A 234 27.65 25.24 28.47
C GLU A 234 28.99 25.96 28.72
N SER A 235 29.83 26.05 27.70
CA SER A 235 31.13 26.72 27.80
C SER A 235 31.02 28.22 28.05
N ARG A 236 29.93 28.86 27.62
CA ARG A 236 29.76 30.32 27.73
C ARG A 236 29.16 30.75 29.06
N PHE A 237 28.18 30.00 29.57
CA PHE A 237 27.44 30.37 30.78
C PHE A 237 27.89 29.57 32.02
N GLY A 238 28.47 28.38 31.81
CA GLY A 238 28.89 27.47 32.87
C GLY A 238 27.80 26.48 33.30
N PRO A 239 28.18 25.33 33.88
CA PRO A 239 27.26 24.23 34.18
C PRO A 239 26.22 24.56 35.27
N SER A 240 26.58 25.40 36.24
CA SER A 240 25.71 25.81 37.35
C SER A 240 24.83 27.02 37.02
N PHE A 241 24.84 27.50 35.78
CA PHE A 241 24.07 28.67 35.39
C PHE A 241 22.55 28.37 35.49
N PRO A 242 21.73 29.27 36.06
CA PRO A 242 20.29 29.05 36.18
C PRO A 242 19.60 29.00 34.82
N VAL A 243 18.82 27.95 34.54
CA VAL A 243 18.11 27.78 33.26
C VAL A 243 17.17 28.95 32.98
N GLN A 244 16.48 29.45 34.01
CA GLN A 244 15.50 30.55 33.89
C GLN A 244 16.14 31.89 33.51
N SER A 245 17.45 32.03 33.66
CA SER A 245 18.21 33.23 33.30
C SER A 245 18.86 33.14 31.91
N LEU A 246 18.67 32.02 31.21
CA LEU A 246 19.20 31.85 29.86
C LEU A 246 18.44 32.78 28.89
N PRO A 247 19.13 33.52 28.01
CA PRO A 247 18.47 34.30 26.96
C PRO A 247 17.58 33.40 26.10
N SER A 248 16.54 33.98 25.51
CA SER A 248 15.68 33.23 24.59
C SER A 248 16.49 32.67 23.42
N PRO A 249 16.10 31.53 22.83
CA PRO A 249 16.88 30.97 21.72
C PRO A 249 17.00 31.88 20.49
N THR A 250 16.01 32.75 20.25
CA THR A 250 16.09 33.82 19.24
C THR A 250 17.20 34.84 19.56
N GLU A 251 17.44 35.14 20.83
CA GLU A 251 18.54 36.02 21.25
C GLU A 251 19.88 35.30 21.22
N LEU A 252 19.90 34.02 21.62
CA LEU A 252 21.09 33.18 21.51
C LEU A 252 21.54 33.05 20.06
N GLU A 253 20.61 32.91 19.10
CA GLU A 253 20.90 32.77 17.67
C GLU A 253 21.79 33.91 17.13
N LYS A 254 21.64 35.13 17.66
CA LYS A 254 22.46 36.30 17.27
C LYS A 254 23.95 36.12 17.59
N THR A 255 24.27 35.18 18.48
CA THR A 255 25.64 34.97 19.00
C THR A 255 26.11 33.52 18.94
N ILE A 256 25.19 32.56 18.82
CA ILE A 256 25.43 31.12 18.71
C ILE A 256 24.51 30.62 17.59
N PRO A 257 25.01 30.56 16.33
CA PRO A 257 24.22 30.09 15.20
C PRO A 257 23.65 28.69 15.43
N GLY A 258 22.37 28.49 15.11
CA GLY A 258 21.63 27.25 15.31
C GLY A 258 21.00 27.08 16.70
N ALA A 259 21.15 28.05 17.61
CA ALA A 259 20.49 28.01 18.92
C ALA A 259 18.96 27.98 18.82
N ALA A 260 18.38 28.64 17.81
CA ALA A 260 16.94 28.60 17.56
C ALA A 260 16.41 27.18 17.28
N SER A 261 17.26 26.25 16.84
CA SER A 261 16.86 24.86 16.59
C SER A 261 16.61 24.06 17.87
N LEU A 262 17.06 24.53 19.05
CA LEU A 262 16.76 23.89 20.33
C LEU A 262 15.27 24.03 20.72
N ASP A 263 14.60 25.11 20.30
CA ASP A 263 13.17 25.33 20.57
C ASP A 263 12.25 24.50 19.67
N LYS A 264 12.78 23.94 18.58
CA LYS A 264 11.99 23.15 17.62
C LYS A 264 11.55 21.79 18.17
N ILE A 265 12.00 21.42 19.37
CA ILE A 265 11.61 20.16 20.02
C ILE A 265 10.11 20.09 20.27
N ASP A 266 9.48 21.21 20.65
CA ASP A 266 8.04 21.27 20.88
C ASP A 266 7.27 21.13 19.55
N ASP A 267 7.73 21.79 18.48
CA ASP A 267 7.16 21.66 17.13
C ASP A 267 7.24 20.21 16.63
N PHE A 268 8.39 19.55 16.84
CA PHE A 268 8.58 18.15 16.51
C PHE A 268 7.60 17.26 17.28
N LEU A 269 7.50 17.45 18.60
CA LEU A 269 6.62 16.66 19.46
C LEU A 269 5.14 16.88 19.12
N GLN A 270 4.72 18.10 18.78
CA GLN A 270 3.36 18.42 18.36
C GLN A 270 2.99 17.78 17.01
N LYS A 271 3.90 17.82 16.03
CA LYS A 271 3.70 17.12 14.75
C LYS A 271 3.66 15.60 14.97
N LEU A 272 4.49 15.09 15.86
CA LEU A 272 4.55 13.67 16.17
C LEU A 272 3.27 13.20 16.88
N GLU A 273 2.73 13.99 17.81
CA GLU A 273 1.42 13.75 18.41
C GLU A 273 0.30 13.76 17.36
N SER A 274 0.34 14.69 16.41
CA SER A 274 -0.64 14.75 15.31
C SER A 274 -0.62 13.46 14.47
N VAL A 275 0.56 12.92 14.19
CA VAL A 275 0.70 11.62 13.51
C VAL A 275 0.12 10.49 14.35
N ILE A 276 0.40 10.46 15.65
CA ILE A 276 -0.15 9.44 16.56
C ILE A 276 -1.67 9.51 16.55
N ILE A 277 -2.26 10.68 16.75
CA ILE A 277 -3.73 10.86 16.78
C ILE A 277 -4.35 10.39 15.46
N ARG A 278 -3.75 10.72 14.32
CA ARG A 278 -4.27 10.31 12.99
C ARG A 278 -4.07 8.82 12.70
N GLY A 279 -3.01 8.22 13.21
CA GLY A 279 -2.57 6.86 12.92
C GLY A 279 -3.29 5.76 13.70
N SER A 280 -4.63 5.76 13.74
CA SER A 280 -5.37 4.66 14.39
C SER A 280 -5.20 3.34 13.64
N ALA A 281 -5.27 2.22 14.37
CA ALA A 281 -5.17 0.87 13.81
C ALA A 281 -6.25 0.63 12.74
N GLU A 282 -7.49 1.03 13.05
CA GLU A 282 -8.61 0.96 12.12
C GLU A 282 -8.39 1.86 10.90
N GLY A 283 -7.97 3.12 11.09
CA GLY A 283 -7.76 4.05 9.98
C GLY A 283 -6.69 3.58 9.01
N ILE A 284 -5.58 3.05 9.52
CA ILE A 284 -4.49 2.49 8.69
C ILE A 284 -4.92 1.19 7.99
N PHE A 285 -5.74 0.36 8.63
CA PHE A 285 -6.30 -0.81 7.97
C PHE A 285 -7.27 -0.40 6.86
N GLN A 286 -8.18 0.53 7.12
CA GLN A 286 -9.17 1.02 6.15
C GLN A 286 -8.51 1.64 4.92
N SER A 287 -7.41 2.38 5.08
CA SER A 287 -6.68 2.94 3.94
C SER A 287 -6.01 1.87 3.06
N ALA A 288 -5.67 0.70 3.61
CA ALA A 288 -5.18 -0.44 2.83
C ALA A 288 -6.29 -1.09 1.99
N VAL A 289 -7.48 -1.23 2.59
CA VAL A 289 -8.63 -1.92 1.98
C VAL A 289 -9.33 -1.04 0.95
N TYR A 290 -9.40 0.27 1.21
CA TYR A 290 -10.08 1.26 0.35
C TYR A 290 -9.13 2.39 -0.08
N PRO A 291 -8.10 2.09 -0.88
CA PRO A 291 -7.17 3.09 -1.36
C PRO A 291 -7.89 4.17 -2.19
N GLN A 292 -7.73 5.44 -1.79
CA GLN A 292 -8.36 6.61 -2.42
C GLN A 292 -7.54 7.09 -3.64
N SER A 293 -7.33 6.21 -4.62
CA SER A 293 -6.64 6.57 -5.88
C SER A 293 -7.65 6.98 -6.96
N PRO A 294 -7.52 8.16 -7.59
CA PRO A 294 -8.38 8.56 -8.71
C PRO A 294 -8.37 7.56 -9.88
N ASN A 295 -7.24 6.90 -10.10
CA ASN A 295 -7.08 5.85 -11.11
C ASN A 295 -7.87 4.59 -10.76
N LEU A 296 -8.02 4.26 -9.48
CA LEU A 296 -8.84 3.12 -9.05
C LEU A 296 -10.32 3.37 -9.24
N GLN A 297 -10.79 4.61 -9.05
CA GLN A 297 -12.20 4.92 -9.18
C GLN A 297 -12.70 4.77 -10.63
N SER A 298 -11.97 5.33 -11.59
CA SER A 298 -12.28 5.18 -13.02
C SER A 298 -12.18 3.73 -13.51
N ARG A 299 -11.15 3.00 -13.06
CA ARG A 299 -11.01 1.56 -13.41
C ARG A 299 -12.06 0.68 -12.75
N SER A 300 -12.45 0.97 -11.51
CA SER A 300 -13.54 0.28 -10.82
C SER A 300 -14.87 0.46 -11.55
N GLN A 301 -15.15 1.67 -12.07
CA GLN A 301 -16.31 1.92 -12.92
C GLN A 301 -16.27 1.08 -14.21
N SER A 302 -15.14 1.10 -14.93
CA SER A 302 -14.95 0.29 -16.14
C SER A 302 -15.10 -1.23 -15.88
N MET A 303 -14.57 -1.72 -14.76
CA MET A 303 -14.72 -3.10 -14.32
C MET A 303 -16.19 -3.44 -14.02
N ASN A 304 -16.91 -2.56 -13.32
CA ASN A 304 -18.33 -2.77 -13.00
C ASN A 304 -19.21 -2.78 -14.26
N GLU A 305 -18.94 -1.90 -15.22
CA GLU A 305 -19.64 -1.88 -16.51
C GLU A 305 -19.39 -3.16 -17.30
N SER A 306 -18.13 -3.60 -17.38
CA SER A 306 -17.74 -4.84 -18.06
C SER A 306 -18.39 -6.06 -17.39
N MET A 307 -18.42 -6.09 -16.05
CA MET A 307 -19.07 -7.15 -15.29
C MET A 307 -20.59 -7.18 -15.53
N LYS A 308 -21.23 -6.01 -15.60
CA LYS A 308 -22.66 -5.88 -15.88
C LYS A 308 -22.99 -6.44 -17.27
N LYS A 309 -22.25 -6.04 -18.31
CA LYS A 309 -22.40 -6.58 -19.67
C LYS A 309 -22.22 -8.10 -19.70
N LEU A 310 -21.21 -8.61 -18.99
CA LEU A 310 -20.94 -10.05 -18.89
C LEU A 310 -22.15 -10.80 -18.31
N LYS A 311 -22.76 -10.28 -17.23
CA LYS A 311 -23.97 -10.86 -16.61
C LYS A 311 -25.19 -10.80 -17.52
N GLU A 312 -25.40 -9.69 -18.21
CA GLU A 312 -26.51 -9.57 -19.16
C GLU A 312 -26.41 -10.61 -20.29
N LYS A 313 -25.18 -10.91 -20.74
CA LYS A 313 -24.92 -11.84 -21.84
C LYS A 313 -24.88 -13.31 -21.41
N TYR A 314 -24.32 -13.62 -20.24
CA TYR A 314 -24.01 -15.00 -19.82
C TYR A 314 -24.54 -15.38 -18.42
N GLY A 315 -25.22 -14.49 -17.70
CA GLY A 315 -25.67 -14.72 -16.33
C GLY A 315 -26.94 -15.56 -16.18
N LYS A 316 -27.36 -16.29 -17.22
CA LYS A 316 -28.53 -17.18 -17.22
C LYS A 316 -28.14 -18.64 -17.05
#